data_AF-A0A934LNX3-F1
#
_entry.id   AF-A0A934LNX3-F1
#
_cell.length_a   1.000
_cell.length_b   1.000
_cell.length_c   1.000
_cell.angle_alpha   90.00
_cell.angle_beta   90.00
_cell.angle_gamma   90.00
#
_symmetry.space_group_name_H-M   'P 1'
#
loop_
_entity.id
_entity.type
_entity.pdbx_description
1 polymer ?
#
loop_
_entity_poly.entity_id
_entity_poly.type
_entity_poly.pdbx_seq_one_letter_code
_entity_poly.pdbx_strand_id
1 'polypeptide(L)'
;MDHPQTNNNLLSPRNIRFRYLYRDASNYKQHGEAIFSNQTGLPLKEIEERIRANLRDGEFFIARQICLEEFFFDALNEEDHPWHEFNFVEATTDPLFDPECWKERGQRRDIAAFLTELAEAQRAGWDEMNVRADLKQQMEKQKHELKRRVQNG
;
A
#
# COMPACT_ATOMS: atom_id res chain seq x y z
N MET A 1 -34.49 40.65 14.21
CA MET A 1 -33.14 40.36 13.68
C MET A 1 -32.91 38.90 13.94
N ASP A 2 -33.15 38.06 12.94
CA ASP A 2 -32.78 36.64 12.97
C ASP A 2 -31.95 36.39 11.73
N HIS A 3 -30.66 36.15 11.92
CA HIS A 3 -29.79 35.64 10.88
C HIS A 3 -29.79 34.11 10.98
N PRO A 4 -30.29 33.37 9.98
CA PRO A 4 -29.99 31.95 9.91
C PRO A 4 -28.52 31.80 9.52
N GLN A 5 -27.69 31.30 10.44
CA GLN A 5 -26.38 30.76 10.09
C GLN A 5 -26.59 29.44 9.34
N THR A 6 -26.59 29.50 8.02
CA THR A 6 -26.40 28.34 7.17
C THR A 6 -24.96 27.86 7.32
N ASN A 7 -24.74 26.90 8.21
CA ASN A 7 -23.54 26.07 8.24
C ASN A 7 -23.51 25.16 7.01
N ASN A 8 -23.30 25.75 5.83
CA ASN A 8 -22.92 25.01 4.64
C ASN A 8 -21.40 24.88 4.63
N ASN A 9 -20.87 24.02 5.51
CA ASN A 9 -19.54 23.48 5.31
C ASN A 9 -19.64 22.43 4.19
N LEU A 10 -19.77 22.91 2.95
CA LEU A 10 -19.56 22.15 1.72
C LEU A 10 -18.06 21.81 1.66
N LEU A 11 -17.63 20.89 2.53
CA LEU A 11 -16.35 20.21 2.38
C LEU A 11 -16.51 19.37 1.12
N SER A 12 -16.02 19.86 -0.01
CA SER A 12 -15.71 18.98 -1.14
C SER A 12 -15.04 17.73 -0.58
N PRO A 13 -15.47 16.50 -0.91
CA PRO A 13 -14.81 15.32 -0.40
C PRO A 13 -13.36 15.38 -0.85
N ARG A 14 -12.47 15.68 0.11
CA ARG A 14 -11.03 15.73 -0.16
C ARG A 14 -10.59 14.32 -0.49
N ASN A 15 -9.81 14.18 -1.55
CA ASN A 15 -9.17 12.91 -1.88
C ASN A 15 -8.27 12.50 -0.70
N ILE A 16 -7.99 11.21 -0.59
CA ILE A 16 -7.13 10.67 0.46
C ILE A 16 -5.83 10.24 -0.18
N ARG A 17 -4.74 10.85 0.26
CA ARG A 17 -3.39 10.37 -0.06
C ARG A 17 -3.00 9.30 0.95
N PHE A 18 -2.62 8.15 0.45
CA PHE A 18 -1.98 7.05 1.17
C PHE A 18 -0.49 7.05 0.85
N ARG A 19 0.36 7.25 1.85
CA ARG A 19 1.82 7.19 1.70
C ARG A 19 2.38 5.94 2.34
N TYR A 20 3.36 5.36 1.66
CA TYR A 20 4.06 4.15 2.08
C TYR A 20 5.52 4.20 1.61
N LEU A 21 6.30 3.23 2.05
CA LEU A 21 7.69 3.12 1.65
C LEU A 21 8.15 1.67 1.57
N TYR A 22 9.18 1.45 0.77
CA TYR A 22 10.04 0.26 0.83
C TYR A 22 11.33 0.62 1.56
N ARG A 23 11.84 -0.31 2.38
CA ARG A 23 13.18 -0.26 2.97
C ARG A 23 13.99 -1.43 2.46
N ASP A 24 15.22 -1.17 2.03
CA ASP A 24 16.21 -2.23 1.91
C ASP A 24 16.85 -2.51 3.28
N ALA A 25 17.69 -3.54 3.33
CA ALA A 25 18.38 -3.92 4.56
C ALA A 25 19.48 -2.94 4.99
N SER A 26 19.93 -2.06 4.09
CA SER A 26 20.80 -0.92 4.41
C SER A 26 20.03 0.33 4.88
N ASN A 27 18.70 0.21 5.07
CA ASN A 27 17.78 1.26 5.52
C ASN A 27 17.64 2.45 4.54
N TYR A 28 17.98 2.27 3.27
CA TYR A 28 17.58 3.20 2.22
C TYR A 28 16.08 3.07 1.97
N LYS A 29 15.44 4.21 1.67
CA LYS A 29 13.97 4.29 1.53
C LYS A 29 13.58 4.69 0.11
N GLN A 30 12.60 3.99 -0.44
CA GLN A 30 11.83 4.47 -1.58
C GLN A 30 10.41 4.77 -1.14
N HIS A 31 9.88 5.92 -1.56
CA HIS A 31 8.57 6.39 -1.15
C HIS A 31 7.56 6.19 -2.28
N GLY A 32 6.41 5.63 -1.93
CA GLY A 32 5.27 5.51 -2.82
C GLY A 32 4.07 6.29 -2.29
N GLU A 33 3.18 6.65 -3.21
CA GLU A 33 1.88 7.21 -2.86
C GLU A 33 0.77 6.71 -3.77
N ALA A 34 -0.45 6.72 -3.24
CA ALA A 34 -1.68 6.59 -4.01
C ALA A 34 -2.70 7.62 -3.49
N ILE A 35 -3.54 8.15 -4.38
CA ILE A 35 -4.54 9.16 -4.09
C ILE A 35 -5.91 8.63 -4.53
N PHE A 36 -6.77 8.38 -3.54
CA PHE A 36 -8.10 7.80 -3.70
C PHE A 36 -9.20 8.85 -3.53
N SER A 37 -10.36 8.64 -4.13
CA SER A 37 -11.53 9.48 -3.83
C SER A 37 -12.04 9.17 -2.42
N ASN A 38 -12.78 10.12 -1.83
CA ASN A 38 -13.49 9.91 -0.56
C ASN A 38 -14.98 10.23 -0.70
N GLN A 39 -15.67 9.51 -1.58
CA GLN A 39 -17.06 9.79 -1.93
C GLN A 39 -18.00 9.67 -0.72
N THR A 40 -17.66 8.80 0.23
CA THR A 40 -18.43 8.53 1.44
C THR A 40 -18.10 9.49 2.59
N GLY A 41 -17.06 10.33 2.44
CA GLY A 41 -16.67 11.30 3.46
C GLY A 41 -16.14 10.64 4.74
N LEU A 42 -15.47 9.50 4.62
CA LEU A 42 -14.89 8.80 5.78
C LEU A 42 -13.90 9.72 6.53
N PRO A 43 -14.00 9.80 7.87
CA PRO A 43 -13.04 10.55 8.67
C PRO A 43 -11.62 9.98 8.53
N LEU A 44 -10.61 10.85 8.48
CA LEU A 44 -9.21 10.44 8.33
C LEU A 44 -8.76 9.46 9.42
N LYS A 45 -9.21 9.69 10.67
CA LYS A 45 -8.93 8.80 11.80
C LYS A 45 -9.47 7.39 11.57
N GLU A 46 -10.71 7.28 11.07
CA GLU A 46 -11.32 5.98 10.78
C GLU A 46 -10.58 5.26 9.63
N ILE A 47 -10.17 6.01 8.61
CA ILE A 47 -9.37 5.46 7.50
C ILE A 47 -8.04 4.90 8.04
N GLU A 48 -7.31 5.65 8.87
CA GLU A 48 -6.04 5.19 9.42
C GLU A 48 -6.20 3.96 10.33
N GLU A 49 -7.21 3.97 11.21
CA GLU A 49 -7.51 2.82 12.09
C GLU A 49 -7.82 1.56 11.27
N ARG A 50 -8.63 1.68 10.21
CA ARG A 50 -8.96 0.55 9.33
C ARG A 50 -7.76 0.08 8.51
N ILE A 51 -6.89 0.98 8.06
CA ILE A 51 -5.64 0.60 7.40
C ILE A 51 -4.82 -0.25 8.37
N ARG A 52 -4.46 0.30 9.53
CA ARG A 52 -3.59 -0.39 10.51
C ARG A 52 -4.17 -1.72 10.97
N ALA A 53 -5.49 -1.82 11.15
CA ALA A 53 -6.13 -3.08 11.52
C ALA A 53 -5.98 -4.21 10.48
N ASN A 54 -5.69 -3.87 9.22
CA ASN A 54 -5.55 -4.82 8.12
C ASN A 54 -4.12 -4.93 7.59
N LEU A 55 -3.13 -4.39 8.30
CA LEU A 55 -1.71 -4.58 8.00
C LEU A 55 -1.12 -5.69 8.87
N ARG A 56 -0.08 -6.35 8.38
CA ARG A 56 0.76 -7.22 9.21
C ARG A 56 1.45 -6.37 10.27
N ASP A 57 1.25 -6.76 11.53
CA ASP A 57 1.75 -6.05 12.71
C ASP A 57 1.35 -4.56 12.78
N GLY A 58 0.29 -4.16 12.06
CA GLY A 58 -0.17 -2.78 12.01
C GLY A 58 0.63 -1.84 11.10
N GLU A 59 1.64 -2.36 10.38
CA GLU A 59 2.60 -1.55 9.63
C GLU A 59 2.92 -2.10 8.23
N PHE A 60 2.95 -3.42 8.05
CA PHE A 60 3.50 -4.04 6.85
C PHE A 60 2.44 -4.62 5.91
N PHE A 61 2.69 -4.53 4.61
CA PHE A 61 1.87 -5.12 3.55
C PHE A 61 2.70 -5.47 2.33
N ILE A 62 2.13 -6.20 1.36
CA ILE A 62 2.75 -6.46 0.06
C ILE A 62 2.00 -5.66 -1.01
N ALA A 63 2.65 -4.63 -1.57
CA ALA A 63 2.02 -3.63 -2.45
C ALA A 63 1.25 -4.26 -3.62
N ARG A 64 1.83 -5.27 -4.26
CA ARG A 64 1.21 -6.02 -5.36
C ARG A 64 -0.16 -6.60 -5.01
N GLN A 65 -0.31 -7.14 -3.81
CA GLN A 65 -1.53 -7.84 -3.40
C GLN A 65 -2.70 -6.91 -3.14
N ILE A 66 -2.43 -5.61 -3.00
CA ILE A 66 -3.43 -4.54 -2.92
C ILE A 66 -3.33 -3.58 -4.11
N CYS A 67 -2.74 -4.05 -5.22
CA CYS A 67 -2.69 -3.33 -6.49
C CYS A 67 -2.05 -1.94 -6.37
N LEU A 68 -1.00 -1.82 -5.56
CA LEU A 68 -0.13 -0.66 -5.46
C LEU A 68 1.20 -0.92 -6.16
N GLU A 69 1.86 0.16 -6.56
CA GLU A 69 3.18 0.10 -7.17
C GLU A 69 4.23 -0.45 -6.20
N GLU A 70 5.05 -1.38 -6.70
CA GLU A 70 6.12 -2.03 -5.95
C GLU A 70 7.42 -1.19 -6.07
N PHE A 71 7.69 -0.31 -5.09
CA PHE A 71 8.84 0.61 -5.09
C PHE A 71 10.15 -0.05 -4.61
N PHE A 72 10.58 -1.10 -5.30
CA PHE A 72 11.88 -1.75 -5.02
C PHE A 72 13.06 -1.03 -5.68
N PHE A 73 14.27 -1.21 -5.13
CA PHE A 73 15.51 -0.73 -5.76
C PHE A 73 15.89 -1.60 -6.97
N ASP A 74 16.52 -0.98 -7.97
CA ASP A 74 16.96 -1.68 -9.20
C ASP A 74 17.98 -2.78 -8.89
N ALA A 75 18.84 -2.54 -7.90
CA ALA A 75 19.85 -3.48 -7.45
C ALA A 75 19.29 -4.32 -6.29
N LEU A 76 18.68 -5.44 -6.65
CA LEU A 76 18.19 -6.38 -5.66
C LEU A 76 19.35 -7.15 -5.00
N ASN A 77 19.31 -7.39 -3.69
CA ASN A 77 20.30 -8.12 -2.90
C ASN A 77 19.67 -9.27 -2.06
N GLU A 78 20.50 -9.96 -1.26
CA GLU A 78 20.10 -11.13 -0.46
C GLU A 78 19.14 -10.82 0.69
N GLU A 79 19.02 -9.56 1.05
CA GLU A 79 18.25 -9.10 2.21
C GLU A 79 16.96 -8.38 1.79
N ASP A 80 16.67 -8.32 0.49
CA ASP A 80 15.40 -7.78 0.00
C ASP A 80 14.21 -8.64 0.41
N HIS A 81 13.11 -7.96 0.69
CA HIS A 81 11.89 -8.57 1.16
C HIS A 81 10.67 -7.98 0.44
N PRO A 82 9.53 -8.69 0.38
CA PRO A 82 8.35 -8.20 -0.34
C PRO A 82 7.60 -7.07 0.40
N TRP A 83 7.96 -6.84 1.67
CA TRP A 83 7.22 -5.98 2.59
C TRP A 83 7.45 -4.49 2.32
N HIS A 84 6.34 -3.77 2.19
CA HIS A 84 6.24 -2.33 2.23
C HIS A 84 5.67 -1.91 3.59
N GLU A 85 6.02 -0.71 4.02
CA GLU A 85 5.57 -0.13 5.28
C GLU A 85 4.61 1.03 5.03
N PHE A 86 3.49 1.03 5.75
CA PHE A 86 2.58 2.15 5.81
C PHE A 86 3.22 3.33 6.54
N ASN A 87 3.17 4.51 5.93
CA ASN A 87 3.69 5.74 6.52
C ASN A 87 2.55 6.54 7.17
N PHE A 88 1.61 7.04 6.38
CA PHE A 88 0.42 7.76 6.86
C PHE A 88 -0.63 7.98 5.77
N VAL A 89 -1.80 8.48 6.20
CA VAL A 89 -2.83 9.04 5.31
C VAL A 89 -3.06 10.52 5.59
N GLU A 90 -3.39 11.28 4.54
CA GLU A 90 -3.79 12.69 4.68
C GLU A 90 -4.90 13.04 3.67
N ALA A 91 -5.69 14.07 4.01
CA ALA A 91 -6.63 14.66 3.06
C ALA A 91 -5.87 15.57 2.08
N THR A 92 -6.18 15.47 0.79
CA THR A 92 -5.55 16.26 -0.28
C THR A 92 -6.58 16.75 -1.32
N THR A 93 -6.20 17.79 -2.06
CA THR A 93 -6.91 18.27 -3.26
C THR A 93 -6.25 17.80 -4.55
N ASP A 94 -5.15 17.06 -4.46
CA ASP A 94 -4.43 16.54 -5.61
C ASP A 94 -5.31 15.55 -6.41
N PRO A 95 -5.08 15.42 -7.72
CA PRO A 95 -5.83 14.49 -8.54
C PRO A 95 -5.65 13.06 -8.05
N LEU A 96 -6.64 12.21 -8.33
CA LEU A 96 -6.53 10.77 -8.11
C LEU A 96 -5.24 10.26 -8.77
N PHE A 97 -4.58 9.30 -8.13
CA PHE A 97 -3.31 8.75 -8.58
C PHE A 97 -3.17 7.33 -8.04
N ASP A 98 -3.22 6.35 -8.92
CA ASP A 98 -3.15 4.93 -8.52
C ASP A 98 -2.72 4.10 -9.75
N PRO A 99 -1.47 4.30 -10.22
CA PRO A 99 -1.06 3.92 -11.55
C PRO A 99 -1.12 2.41 -11.79
N GLU A 100 -0.76 1.59 -10.80
CA GLU A 100 -0.70 0.14 -10.98
C GLU A 100 -2.10 -0.47 -11.08
N CYS A 101 -3.02 -0.08 -10.19
CA CYS A 101 -4.41 -0.49 -10.31
C CYS A 101 -5.09 0.02 -11.59
N TRP A 102 -4.71 1.21 -12.08
CA TRP A 102 -5.24 1.72 -13.34
C TRP A 102 -4.75 0.94 -14.54
N LYS A 103 -3.46 0.56 -14.57
CA LYS A 103 -2.92 -0.29 -15.64
C LYS A 103 -3.60 -1.66 -15.65
N GLU A 104 -3.82 -2.26 -14.47
CA GLU A 104 -4.40 -3.60 -14.36
C GLU A 104 -5.92 -3.63 -14.61
N ARG A 105 -6.65 -2.62 -14.12
CA ARG A 105 -8.13 -2.67 -14.04
C ARG A 105 -8.85 -1.55 -14.78
N GLY A 106 -8.15 -0.49 -15.19
CA GLY A 106 -8.74 0.65 -15.88
C GLY A 106 -9.70 1.50 -15.03
N GLN A 107 -9.71 1.33 -13.70
CA GLN A 107 -10.68 1.97 -12.80
C GLN A 107 -9.99 2.76 -11.68
N ARG A 108 -10.53 3.94 -11.37
CA ARG A 108 -10.11 4.74 -10.21
C ARG A 108 -10.77 4.23 -8.93
N ARG A 109 -9.98 4.02 -7.87
CA ARG A 109 -10.46 3.54 -6.57
C ARG A 109 -10.93 4.67 -5.65
N ASP A 110 -12.01 4.38 -4.93
CA ASP A 110 -12.42 5.11 -3.74
C ASP A 110 -11.73 4.52 -2.50
N ILE A 111 -11.49 5.33 -1.48
CA ILE A 111 -10.84 4.89 -0.24
C ILE A 111 -11.61 3.75 0.43
N ALA A 112 -12.95 3.72 0.34
CA ALA A 112 -13.74 2.63 0.89
C ALA A 112 -13.51 1.30 0.13
N ALA A 113 -13.34 1.37 -1.19
CA ALA A 113 -13.00 0.21 -2.01
C ALA A 113 -11.59 -0.30 -1.68
N PHE A 114 -10.61 0.61 -1.58
CA PHE A 114 -9.25 0.27 -1.16
C PHE A 114 -9.20 -0.41 0.21
N LEU A 115 -9.95 0.10 1.20
CA LEU A 115 -10.05 -0.52 2.53
C LEU A 115 -10.65 -1.93 2.49
N THR A 116 -11.59 -2.17 1.57
CA THR A 116 -12.18 -3.50 1.38
C THR A 116 -11.15 -4.47 0.80
N GLU A 117 -10.42 -4.05 -0.24
CA GLU A 117 -9.35 -4.84 -0.85
C GLU A 117 -8.23 -5.15 0.13
N LEU A 118 -7.85 -4.17 0.98
CA LEU A 118 -6.86 -4.37 2.02
C LEU A 118 -7.29 -5.43 3.04
N ALA A 119 -8.56 -5.39 3.47
CA ALA A 119 -9.12 -6.40 4.37
C ALA A 119 -9.23 -7.78 3.72
N GLU A 120 -9.47 -7.85 2.42
CA GLU A 120 -9.47 -9.10 1.65
C GLU A 120 -8.06 -9.69 1.54
N ALA A 121 -7.05 -8.88 1.25
CA ALA A 121 -5.65 -9.30 1.21
C ALA A 121 -5.19 -9.82 2.57
N GLN A 122 -5.49 -9.10 3.66
CA GLN A 122 -5.19 -9.55 5.02
C GLN A 122 -5.85 -10.89 5.35
N ARG A 123 -7.11 -11.08 4.96
CA ARG A 123 -7.85 -12.33 5.21
C ARG A 123 -7.35 -13.50 4.37
N ALA A 124 -6.90 -13.23 3.14
CA ALA A 124 -6.26 -14.22 2.29
C ALA A 124 -4.87 -14.63 2.82
N GLY A 125 -4.25 -13.75 3.59
CA GLY A 125 -2.89 -13.88 4.09
C GLY A 125 -1.89 -13.35 3.06
N TRP A 126 -0.87 -12.64 3.55
CA TRP A 126 0.18 -12.09 2.70
C TRP A 126 1.07 -13.18 2.13
N ASP A 127 1.06 -13.35 0.81
CA ASP A 127 1.95 -14.28 0.10
C ASP A 127 3.28 -13.62 -0.29
N GLU A 128 4.34 -13.88 0.47
CA GLU A 128 5.68 -13.33 0.21
C GLU A 128 6.24 -13.65 -1.19
N MET A 129 5.71 -14.67 -1.87
CA MET A 129 6.13 -15.07 -3.22
C MET A 129 5.29 -14.43 -4.32
N ASN A 130 4.17 -13.78 -3.98
CA ASN A 130 3.33 -13.05 -4.92
C ASN A 130 3.77 -11.59 -5.02
N VAL A 131 4.91 -11.41 -5.69
CA VAL A 131 5.58 -10.14 -5.99
C VAL A 131 5.93 -10.06 -7.47
N ARG A 132 6.51 -8.94 -7.93
CA ARG A 132 7.08 -8.82 -9.29
C ARG A 132 7.97 -10.01 -9.66
N ALA A 133 7.92 -10.41 -10.93
CA ALA A 133 8.45 -11.68 -11.40
C ALA A 133 9.98 -11.84 -11.19
N ASP A 134 10.73 -10.77 -11.34
CA ASP A 134 12.17 -10.72 -11.12
C ASP A 134 12.54 -10.84 -9.63
N LEU A 135 11.81 -10.19 -8.72
CA LEU A 135 12.00 -10.39 -7.27
C LEU A 135 11.69 -11.85 -6.89
N LYS A 136 10.60 -12.41 -7.43
CA LYS A 136 10.25 -13.82 -7.23
C LYS A 136 11.38 -14.76 -7.68
N GLN A 137 11.93 -14.56 -8.88
CA GLN A 137 13.04 -15.36 -9.41
C GLN A 137 14.28 -15.29 -8.52
N GLN A 138 14.57 -14.11 -7.96
CA GLN A 138 15.67 -13.92 -7.03
C GLN A 138 15.47 -14.65 -5.71
N MET A 139 14.29 -14.52 -5.09
CA MET A 139 13.95 -15.23 -3.85
C MET A 139 14.03 -16.75 -4.04
N GLU A 140 13.59 -17.27 -5.19
CA GLU A 140 13.72 -18.69 -5.55
C GLU A 140 15.18 -19.13 -5.68
N LYS A 141 16.03 -18.31 -6.31
CA LYS A 141 17.47 -18.58 -6.46
C LYS A 141 18.18 -18.62 -5.10
N GLN A 142 17.92 -17.65 -4.23
CA GLN A 142 18.48 -17.59 -2.88
C GLN A 142 18.07 -18.80 -2.05
N LYS A 143 16.78 -19.18 -2.10
CA LYS A 143 16.26 -20.37 -1.42
C LYS A 143 16.97 -21.65 -1.91
N HIS A 144 17.24 -21.77 -3.20
CA HIS A 144 17.98 -22.90 -3.76
C HIS A 144 19.45 -22.91 -3.30
N GLU A 145 20.12 -21.75 -3.30
CA GLU A 145 21.50 -21.59 -2.82
C GLU A 145 21.65 -21.95 -1.34
N LEU A 146 20.77 -21.45 -0.48
CA LEU A 146 20.77 -21.77 0.94
C LEU A 146 20.58 -23.28 1.17
N LYS A 147 19.66 -23.91 0.43
CA LYS A 147 19.39 -25.35 0.54
C LYS A 147 20.61 -26.19 0.16
N ARG A 148 21.36 -25.79 -0.87
CA ARG A 148 22.63 -26.43 -1.25
C ARG A 148 23.71 -26.28 -0.18
N ARG A 149 23.81 -25.11 0.47
CA ARG A 149 24.79 -24.87 1.56
C ARG A 149 24.49 -25.72 2.79
N VAL A 150 23.22 -25.83 3.19
CA VAL A 150 22.80 -26.66 4.33
C VAL A 150 22.99 -28.15 4.07
N GLN A 151 22.85 -28.61 2.82
CA GLN A 151 23.00 -30.03 2.48
C GLN A 151 24.46 -30.48 2.29
N ASN A 152 25.37 -29.53 2.07
CA ASN A 152 26.80 -29.77 1.85
C ASN A 152 27.69 -29.40 3.06
N GLY A 153 27.09 -28.99 4.18
CA GLY A 153 27.78 -28.66 5.45
C GLY A 153 27.40 -29.64 6.54
#